data_AF-A0AAE9DHA2-F1
#
_entry.id   AF-A0AAE9DHA2-F1
#
_cell.length_a   1.000
_cell.length_b   1.000
_cell.length_c   1.000
_cell.angle_alpha   90.00
_cell.angle_beta   90.00
_cell.angle_gamma   90.00
#
_symmetry.space_group_name_H-M   'P 1'
#
loop_
_entity.id
_entity.type
_entity.pdbx_description
1 polymer ?
#
loop_
_entity_poly.entity_id
_entity_poly.type
_entity_poly.pdbx_seq_one_letter_code
_entity_poly.pdbx_strand_id
1 'polypeptide(L)'
;MVGNVYIGANVKQRAQLGENYLDGVEVLAVNGRKNIGMIAQILKDHGANVVEFRWSLENIGEISRRIRQADIFLDGVQQGGELEEASASCPRLIVAECDCEDPFSSMSAVARISMALAARERSGHGQRLIASDSLEYWRHLNRFGKNQ
;
A
#
# COMPACT_ATOMS: atom_id res chain seq x y z
N MET A 1 22.11 24.77 -1.36
CA MET A 1 21.46 23.96 -0.31
C MET A 1 19.96 24.30 -0.34
N VAL A 2 19.21 23.66 -1.24
CA VAL A 2 17.76 23.90 -1.41
C VAL A 2 17.13 22.56 -1.77
N GLY A 3 16.28 22.02 -0.92
CA GLY A 3 15.66 20.73 -1.22
C GLY A 3 14.90 20.14 -0.04
N ASN A 4 13.95 20.88 0.53
CA ASN A 4 13.05 20.33 1.56
C ASN A 4 11.63 20.93 1.54
N VAL A 5 11.17 21.51 0.43
CA VAL A 5 9.81 22.12 0.34
C VAL A 5 9.15 21.90 -1.02
N TYR A 6 9.23 20.71 -1.62
CA TYR A 6 8.59 20.45 -2.93
C TYR A 6 7.41 19.46 -2.89
N ILE A 7 7.17 18.77 -1.77
CA ILE A 7 6.03 17.84 -1.69
C ILE A 7 4.76 18.58 -1.21
N GLY A 8 4.86 19.46 -0.21
CA GLY A 8 3.69 20.19 0.31
C GLY A 8 3.16 21.32 -0.60
N ALA A 9 4.04 21.95 -1.39
CA ALA A 9 3.67 23.09 -2.25
C ALA A 9 2.97 22.63 -3.55
N ASN A 10 3.47 21.57 -4.20
CA ASN A 10 2.85 21.02 -5.41
C ASN A 10 1.55 20.26 -5.13
N VAL A 11 1.41 19.60 -3.97
CA VAL A 11 0.15 18.94 -3.58
C VAL A 11 -0.97 19.96 -3.39
N LYS A 12 -0.70 21.13 -2.79
CA LYS A 12 -1.69 22.21 -2.66
C LYS A 12 -2.11 22.82 -4.00
N GLN A 13 -1.15 23.04 -4.91
CA GLN A 13 -1.45 23.58 -6.25
C GLN A 13 -2.20 22.58 -7.14
N ARG A 14 -1.88 21.28 -7.08
CA ARG A 14 -2.56 20.24 -7.87
C ARG A 14 -3.93 19.85 -7.32
N ALA A 15 -4.10 19.83 -5.99
CA ALA A 15 -5.42 19.69 -5.37
C ALA A 15 -6.37 20.84 -5.74
N GLN A 16 -5.83 22.05 -5.98
CA GLN A 16 -6.60 23.18 -6.50
C GLN A 16 -6.94 23.07 -8.00
N LEU A 17 -6.24 22.22 -8.76
CA LEU A 17 -6.46 21.97 -10.18
C LEU A 17 -7.38 20.76 -10.45
N GLY A 18 -7.83 20.04 -9.42
CA GLY A 18 -8.69 18.87 -9.57
C GLY A 18 -7.98 17.66 -10.21
N GLU A 19 -6.65 17.64 -10.21
CA GLU A 19 -5.87 16.54 -10.78
C GLU A 19 -5.88 15.33 -9.82
N ASN A 20 -6.38 14.20 -10.32
CA ASN A 20 -6.29 12.90 -9.66
C ASN A 20 -4.83 12.45 -9.63
N TYR A 21 -4.17 12.59 -8.49
CA TYR A 21 -2.72 12.37 -8.37
C TYR A 21 -2.30 10.90 -8.41
N LEU A 22 -3.25 9.96 -8.37
CA LEU A 22 -3.02 8.53 -8.55
C LEU A 22 -3.58 8.01 -9.89
N ASP A 23 -3.89 8.89 -10.83
CA ASP A 23 -4.34 8.46 -12.15
C ASP A 23 -3.29 7.53 -12.81
N GLY A 24 -3.77 6.41 -13.34
CA GLY A 24 -2.92 5.35 -13.90
C GLY A 24 -2.16 4.47 -12.89
N VAL A 25 -2.36 4.66 -11.58
CA VAL A 25 -1.77 3.80 -10.54
C VAL A 25 -2.64 2.56 -10.34
N GLU A 26 -2.05 1.38 -10.53
CA GLU A 26 -2.73 0.10 -10.35
C GLU A 26 -2.60 -0.39 -8.90
N VAL A 27 -3.71 -0.52 -8.19
CA VAL A 27 -3.76 -0.96 -6.79
C VAL A 27 -4.48 -2.29 -6.70
N LEU A 28 -3.81 -3.28 -6.13
CA LEU A 28 -4.42 -4.54 -5.73
C LEU A 28 -4.68 -4.53 -4.23
N ALA A 29 -5.94 -4.70 -3.81
CA ALA A 29 -6.30 -4.86 -2.41
C ALA A 29 -6.79 -6.28 -2.15
N VAL A 30 -6.13 -6.99 -1.23
CA VAL A 30 -6.54 -8.35 -0.84
C VAL A 30 -7.10 -8.31 0.58
N ASN A 31 -8.42 -8.30 0.65
CA ASN A 31 -9.17 -8.29 1.90
C ASN A 31 -9.09 -9.66 2.59
N GLY A 32 -8.63 -9.69 3.83
CA GLY A 32 -8.46 -10.90 4.62
C GLY A 32 -8.87 -10.69 6.07
N ARG A 33 -7.87 -10.62 6.95
CA ARG A 33 -8.05 -10.41 8.40
C ARG A 33 -7.92 -8.95 8.82
N LYS A 34 -7.22 -8.13 8.04
CA LYS A 34 -6.92 -6.74 8.37
C LYS A 34 -7.91 -5.76 7.72
N ASN A 35 -8.10 -4.63 8.37
CA ASN A 35 -8.95 -3.55 7.88
C ASN A 35 -8.20 -2.67 6.88
N ILE A 36 -8.40 -2.93 5.59
CA ILE A 36 -7.78 -2.18 4.48
C ILE A 36 -8.79 -1.42 3.61
N GLY A 37 -10.09 -1.67 3.79
CA GLY A 37 -11.13 -1.15 2.89
C GLY A 37 -11.18 0.38 2.81
N MET A 38 -10.96 1.07 3.92
CA MET A 38 -10.95 2.54 3.92
C MET A 38 -9.75 3.11 3.17
N ILE A 39 -8.59 2.46 3.25
CA ILE A 39 -7.38 2.84 2.51
C ILE A 39 -7.60 2.64 1.01
N ALA A 40 -8.15 1.49 0.63
CA ALA A 40 -8.52 1.18 -0.75
C ALA A 40 -9.49 2.23 -1.31
N GLN A 41 -10.53 2.59 -0.55
CA GLN A 41 -11.49 3.61 -0.95
C GLN A 41 -10.84 5.00 -1.10
N ILE A 42 -10.00 5.42 -0.15
CA ILE A 42 -9.30 6.71 -0.26
C ILE A 42 -8.41 6.74 -1.50
N LEU A 43 -7.65 5.68 -1.80
CA LEU A 43 -6.82 5.62 -3.00
C LEU A 43 -7.66 5.73 -4.28
N LYS A 44 -8.82 5.05 -4.31
CA LYS A 44 -9.78 5.11 -5.42
C LYS A 44 -10.35 6.52 -5.61
N ASP A 45 -10.73 7.20 -4.52
CA ASP A 45 -11.25 8.56 -4.54
C ASP A 45 -10.24 9.58 -5.08
N HIS A 46 -8.95 9.23 -5.06
CA HIS A 46 -7.86 10.03 -5.61
C HIS A 46 -7.38 9.56 -6.99
N GLY A 47 -8.16 8.68 -7.64
CA GLY A 47 -8.02 8.28 -9.03
C GLY A 47 -7.21 7.01 -9.30
N ALA A 48 -6.81 6.28 -8.26
CA ALA A 48 -6.16 4.98 -8.46
C ALA A 48 -7.14 3.95 -9.05
N ASN A 49 -6.64 3.07 -9.92
CA ASN A 49 -7.39 1.91 -10.37
C ASN A 49 -7.28 0.81 -9.31
N VAL A 50 -8.31 0.68 -8.47
CA VAL A 50 -8.32 -0.28 -7.36
C VAL A 50 -9.10 -1.54 -7.75
N VAL A 51 -8.41 -2.69 -7.72
CA VAL A 51 -9.01 -4.01 -7.87
C VAL A 51 -8.98 -4.72 -6.53
N GLU A 52 -10.15 -5.14 -6.06
CA GLU A 52 -10.30 -5.79 -4.76
C GLU A 52 -10.55 -7.28 -4.90
N PHE A 53 -9.85 -8.06 -4.10
CA PHE A 53 -10.07 -9.49 -3.93
C PHE A 53 -10.41 -9.80 -2.48
N ARG A 54 -11.26 -10.82 -2.29
CA ARG A 54 -11.35 -11.50 -1.01
C ARG A 54 -10.34 -12.64 -1.02
N TRP A 55 -9.52 -12.71 0.03
CA TRP A 55 -8.58 -13.82 0.17
C TRP A 55 -9.32 -15.15 0.15
N SER A 56 -8.85 -16.06 -0.72
CA SER A 56 -9.32 -17.43 -0.86
C SER A 56 -8.27 -18.23 -1.60
N LEU A 57 -8.11 -19.51 -1.24
CA LEU A 57 -7.18 -20.42 -1.93
C LEU A 57 -7.57 -20.64 -3.39
N GLU A 58 -8.87 -20.58 -3.71
CA GLU A 58 -9.37 -20.75 -5.08
C GLU A 58 -8.89 -19.64 -6.03
N ASN A 59 -8.66 -18.43 -5.51
CA ASN A 59 -8.25 -17.26 -6.31
C ASN A 59 -6.76 -16.95 -6.20
N ILE A 60 -5.97 -17.76 -5.48
CA ILE A 60 -4.58 -17.42 -5.15
C ILE A 60 -3.71 -17.17 -6.39
N GLY A 61 -3.86 -17.99 -7.43
CA GLY A 61 -3.10 -17.83 -8.68
C GLY A 61 -3.45 -16.54 -9.43
N GLU A 62 -4.72 -16.13 -9.41
CA GLU A 62 -5.15 -14.85 -10.00
C GLU A 62 -4.63 -13.67 -9.18
N ILE A 63 -4.71 -13.75 -7.86
CA ILE A 63 -4.17 -12.71 -6.96
C ILE A 63 -2.67 -12.55 -7.20
N SER A 64 -1.89 -13.65 -7.21
CA SER A 64 -0.46 -13.65 -7.49
C SER A 64 -0.13 -13.04 -8.86
N ARG A 65 -0.96 -13.33 -9.88
CA ARG A 65 -0.82 -12.72 -11.21
C ARG A 65 -1.04 -11.22 -11.18
N ARG A 66 -2.07 -10.75 -10.46
CA ARG A 66 -2.37 -9.32 -10.31
C ARG A 66 -1.33 -8.57 -9.49
N ILE A 67 -0.75 -9.18 -8.45
CA ILE A 67 0.36 -8.60 -7.69
C ILE A 67 1.49 -8.19 -8.62
N ARG A 68 1.82 -9.05 -9.60
CA ARG A 68 2.88 -8.78 -10.58
C ARG A 68 2.60 -7.65 -11.57
N GLN A 69 1.35 -7.20 -11.65
CA GLN A 69 0.91 -6.13 -12.54
C GLN A 69 0.61 -4.82 -11.79
N ALA A 70 0.58 -4.87 -10.47
CA ALA A 70 0.20 -3.74 -9.64
C ALA A 70 1.39 -2.82 -9.32
N ASP A 71 1.08 -1.55 -9.06
CA ASP A 71 1.99 -0.59 -8.46
C ASP A 71 2.00 -0.69 -6.94
N ILE A 72 0.81 -0.90 -6.37
CA ILE A 72 0.58 -1.02 -4.94
C ILE A 72 -0.14 -2.33 -4.65
N PHE A 73 0.36 -3.07 -3.66
CA PHE A 73 -0.33 -4.19 -3.06
C PHE A 73 -0.69 -3.87 -1.61
N LEU A 74 -1.99 -3.78 -1.32
CA LEU A 74 -2.52 -3.68 0.05
C LEU A 74 -2.72 -5.10 0.61
N ASP A 75 -1.83 -5.50 1.51
CA ASP A 75 -1.82 -6.84 2.12
C ASP A 75 -2.66 -6.88 3.39
N GLY A 76 -3.92 -7.31 3.23
CA GLY A 76 -4.88 -7.52 4.30
C GLY A 76 -4.90 -8.92 4.91
N VAL A 77 -3.98 -9.83 4.55
CA VAL A 77 -4.10 -11.26 4.88
C VAL A 77 -3.17 -11.69 6.02
N GLN A 78 -1.97 -11.11 6.10
CA GLN A 78 -0.95 -11.47 7.09
C GLN A 78 -0.56 -12.96 7.05
N GLN A 79 -0.42 -13.55 5.86
CA GLN A 79 0.10 -14.91 5.69
C GLN A 79 1.22 -14.91 4.65
N GLY A 80 2.34 -15.55 5.00
CA GLY A 80 3.40 -15.85 4.05
C GLY A 80 2.99 -16.91 3.02
N GLY A 81 3.85 -17.14 2.02
CA GLY A 81 3.60 -18.09 0.94
C GLY A 81 3.48 -17.40 -0.43
N GLU A 82 2.55 -17.86 -1.27
CA GLU A 82 2.50 -17.47 -2.69
C GLU A 82 2.37 -15.96 -2.92
N LEU A 83 1.60 -15.24 -2.09
CA LEU A 83 1.45 -13.79 -2.21
C LEU A 83 2.75 -13.05 -1.84
N GLU A 84 3.49 -13.58 -0.86
CA GLU A 84 4.78 -13.04 -0.44
C GLU A 84 5.83 -13.27 -1.54
N GLU A 85 5.89 -14.47 -2.11
CA GLU A 85 6.74 -14.80 -3.26
C GLU A 85 6.42 -13.93 -4.47
N ALA A 86 5.14 -13.78 -4.81
CA ALA A 86 4.70 -12.91 -5.88
C ALA A 86 5.15 -11.47 -5.64
N SER A 87 4.99 -10.96 -4.40
CA SER A 87 5.40 -9.61 -4.04
C SER A 87 6.93 -9.40 -4.09
N ALA A 88 7.70 -10.40 -3.66
CA ALA A 88 9.17 -10.37 -3.67
C ALA A 88 9.75 -10.41 -5.09
N SER A 89 9.03 -11.00 -6.04
CA SER A 89 9.42 -11.03 -7.45
C SER A 89 9.23 -9.69 -8.18
N CYS A 90 8.66 -8.67 -7.52
CA CYS A 90 8.29 -7.40 -8.12
C CYS A 90 9.11 -6.25 -7.54
N PRO A 91 10.29 -5.91 -8.10
CA PRO A 91 11.20 -4.94 -7.51
C PRO A 91 10.66 -3.51 -7.47
N ARG A 92 9.59 -3.19 -8.20
CA ARG A 92 8.91 -1.89 -8.23
C ARG A 92 7.63 -1.83 -7.39
N LEU A 93 7.19 -2.94 -6.82
CA LEU A 93 5.94 -3.01 -6.08
C LEU A 93 6.05 -2.30 -4.74
N ILE A 94 5.05 -1.49 -4.41
CA ILE A 94 4.87 -0.97 -3.05
C ILE A 94 3.97 -1.95 -2.30
N VAL A 95 4.52 -2.65 -1.31
CA VAL A 95 3.72 -3.54 -0.46
C VAL A 95 3.36 -2.80 0.82
N ALA A 96 2.07 -2.51 0.99
CA ALA A 96 1.55 -1.84 2.16
C ALA A 96 0.85 -2.85 3.07
N GLU A 97 1.49 -3.14 4.20
CA GLU A 97 0.86 -3.92 5.25
C GLU A 97 -0.01 -2.99 6.10
N CYS A 98 -1.32 -3.07 5.91
CA CYS A 98 -2.28 -2.15 6.51
C CYS A 98 -3.28 -2.89 7.38
N ASP A 99 -3.58 -2.32 8.53
CA ASP A 99 -4.68 -2.71 9.42
C ASP A 99 -5.07 -1.45 10.19
N CYS A 100 -6.07 -0.74 9.68
CA CYS A 100 -6.49 0.56 10.20
C CYS A 100 -7.99 0.53 10.48
N GLU A 101 -8.37 0.77 11.73
CA GLU A 101 -9.76 0.71 12.17
C GLU A 101 -10.49 2.05 11.99
N ASP A 102 -9.74 3.15 11.96
CA ASP A 102 -10.29 4.50 11.90
C ASP A 102 -9.80 5.34 10.69
N PRO A 103 -10.50 6.43 10.36
CA PRO A 103 -10.15 7.29 9.24
C PRO A 103 -8.80 8.00 9.36
N PHE A 104 -8.37 8.41 10.55
CA PHE A 104 -7.10 9.11 10.72
C PHE A 104 -5.92 8.21 10.43
N SER A 105 -5.98 6.99 10.93
CA SER A 105 -4.97 5.98 10.66
C SER A 105 -4.95 5.54 9.20
N SER A 106 -6.13 5.43 8.58
CA SER A 106 -6.25 5.16 7.14
C SER A 106 -5.62 6.29 6.30
N MET A 107 -5.85 7.56 6.64
CA MET A 107 -5.20 8.70 5.97
C MET A 107 -3.68 8.70 6.17
N SER A 108 -3.21 8.35 7.38
CA SER A 108 -1.78 8.21 7.68
C SER A 108 -1.13 7.11 6.84
N ALA A 109 -1.81 5.97 6.67
CA ALA A 109 -1.39 4.88 5.81
C ALA A 109 -1.25 5.34 4.34
N VAL A 110 -2.27 6.03 3.81
CA VAL A 110 -2.23 6.59 2.44
C VAL A 110 -1.09 7.58 2.27
N ALA A 111 -0.80 8.42 3.27
CA ALA A 111 0.33 9.34 3.23
C ALA A 111 1.67 8.59 3.11
N ARG A 112 1.86 7.50 3.88
CA ARG A 112 3.07 6.66 3.79
C ARG A 112 3.20 5.98 2.43
N ILE A 113 2.10 5.45 1.88
CA ILE A 113 2.06 4.85 0.54
C ILE A 113 2.44 5.90 -0.52
N SER A 114 1.91 7.11 -0.42
CA SER A 114 2.20 8.21 -1.34
C SER A 114 3.68 8.64 -1.29
N MET A 115 4.25 8.72 -0.08
CA MET A 115 5.69 8.95 0.08
C MET A 115 6.52 7.82 -0.54
N ALA A 116 6.03 6.58 -0.45
CA ALA A 116 6.70 5.42 -0.97
C ALA A 116 6.72 5.39 -2.51
N LEU A 117 5.60 5.74 -3.15
CA LEU A 117 5.54 5.98 -4.59
C LEU A 117 6.51 7.08 -5.02
N ALA A 118 6.50 8.23 -4.33
CA ALA A 118 7.42 9.32 -4.64
C ALA A 118 8.90 8.92 -4.50
N ALA A 119 9.22 8.06 -3.53
CA ALA A 119 10.57 7.50 -3.39
C ALA A 119 10.92 6.54 -4.54
N ARG A 120 9.98 5.68 -4.95
CA ARG A 120 10.13 4.77 -6.08
C ARG A 120 10.45 5.48 -7.38
N GLU A 121 9.84 6.63 -7.64
CA GLU A 121 10.15 7.41 -8.86
C GLU A 121 11.59 7.93 -8.89
N ARG A 122 12.22 8.12 -7.72
CA ARG A 122 13.63 8.52 -7.62
C ARG A 122 14.59 7.33 -7.62
N SER A 123 14.24 6.26 -6.93
CA SER A 123 15.11 5.10 -6.73
C SER A 123 14.98 4.05 -7.83
N GLY A 124 13.86 4.05 -8.56
CA GLY A 124 13.47 2.96 -9.45
C GLY A 124 12.97 1.70 -8.74
N HIS A 125 12.92 1.69 -7.41
CA HIS A 125 12.65 0.52 -6.58
C HIS A 125 11.46 0.75 -5.65
N GLY A 126 10.60 -0.27 -5.56
CA GLY A 126 9.52 -0.35 -4.60
C GLY A 126 10.02 -0.61 -3.19
N GLN A 127 9.10 -0.76 -2.25
CA GLN A 127 9.41 -1.02 -0.85
C GLN A 127 8.24 -1.69 -0.14
N ARG A 128 8.56 -2.46 0.90
CA ARG A 128 7.59 -2.98 1.85
C ARG A 128 7.51 -2.02 3.03
N LEU A 129 6.30 -1.61 3.38
CA LEU A 129 6.05 -0.67 4.45
C LEU A 129 4.94 -1.15 5.37
N ILE A 130 5.12 -0.88 6.67
CA ILE A 130 4.08 -1.07 7.68
C ILE A 130 3.30 0.23 7.77
N ALA A 131 2.07 0.20 7.28
CA ALA A 131 1.11 1.29 7.31
C ALA A 131 -0.10 0.92 8.19
N SER A 132 0.19 0.32 9.34
CA SER A 132 -0.78 0.02 10.39
C SER A 132 -0.45 0.77 11.67
N ASP A 133 -1.49 1.14 12.40
CA ASP A 133 -1.50 1.70 13.74
C ASP A 133 -1.96 0.68 14.79
N SER A 134 -2.40 -0.52 14.37
CA SER A 134 -2.81 -1.60 15.25
C SER A 134 -1.68 -1.99 16.21
N LEU A 135 -1.87 -1.70 17.49
CA LEU A 135 -0.88 -1.99 18.52
C LEU A 135 -0.69 -3.50 18.69
N GLU A 136 -1.72 -4.29 18.40
CA GLU A 136 -1.67 -5.76 18.35
C GLU A 136 -0.82 -6.25 17.17
N TYR A 137 -0.98 -5.63 16.00
CA TYR A 137 -0.14 -5.89 14.83
C TYR A 137 1.35 -5.65 15.12
N TRP A 138 1.68 -4.51 15.73
CA TRP A 138 3.05 -4.19 16.15
C TRP A 138 3.60 -5.14 17.21
N ARG A 139 2.78 -5.55 18.17
CA ARG A 139 3.16 -6.56 19.17
C ARG A 139 3.42 -7.92 18.53
N HIS A 140 2.61 -8.32 17.55
CA HIS A 140 2.78 -9.57 16.82
C HIS A 140 4.10 -9.57 16.04
N LEU A 141 4.38 -8.54 15.25
CA LEU A 141 5.65 -8.40 14.52
C LEU A 141 6.88 -8.43 15.44
N ASN A 142 6.84 -7.72 16.57
CA ASN A 142 7.94 -7.68 17.53
C ASN A 142 8.18 -9.03 18.24
N ARG A 143 7.20 -9.94 18.26
CA ARG A 143 7.42 -11.31 18.78
C ARG A 143 8.23 -12.16 17.82
N PHE A 144 8.08 -11.99 16.50
CA PHE A 144 8.89 -12.71 15.52
C PHE A 144 10.32 -12.16 15.42
N GLY A 145 10.51 -10.84 15.59
CA GLY A 145 11.83 -10.22 15.59
C GLY A 145 12.71 -10.50 16.82
N LYS A 146 12.15 -11.07 17.90
CA LYS A 146 12.91 -11.45 19.11
C LYS A 146 13.46 -12.88 19.10
N ASN A 147 13.09 -13.68 18.09
CA ASN A 147 13.52 -15.07 17.94
C ASN A 147 14.53 -15.27 16.79
N GLN A 148 15.19 -14.19 16.33
CA GLN A 148 16.35 -14.24 15.45
C GLN A 148 17.59 -13.73 16.19
#